data_AF-A0A8S3AVL8-F1
#
_entry.id   AF-A0A8S3AVL8-F1
#
_cell.length_a   1.000
_cell.length_b   1.000
_cell.length_c   1.000
_cell.angle_alpha   90.00
_cell.angle_beta   90.00
_cell.angle_gamma   90.00
#
_symmetry.space_group_name_H-M   'P 1'
#
loop_
_entity.id
_entity.type
_entity.pdbx_description
1 polymer ?
#
loop_
_entity_poly.entity_id
_entity_poly.type
_entity_poly.pdbx_seq_one_letter_code
_entity_poly.pdbx_strand_id
1 'polypeptide(L)' 'LRLPRAFTEEQRKERVADVMADLGLSHVHNVIVGTPLKKGISGGERKRVCVGMQLLNRPQLLFLDEPTSGLDSVTALDLL' A
#
# COMPACT_ATOMS: atom_id res chain seq x y z
N LEU A 1 0.85 6.81 -11.79
CA LEU A 1 1.21 6.96 -10.36
C LEU A 1 1.19 8.44 -9.99
N ARG A 2 0.53 8.81 -8.88
CA ARG A 2 0.69 10.16 -8.32
C ARG A 2 2.04 10.17 -7.60
N LEU A 3 3.08 10.50 -8.34
CA LEU A 3 4.43 10.82 -7.86
C LEU A 3 4.84 12.11 -8.57
N PRO A 4 5.60 13.02 -7.95
CA PRO A 4 6.04 14.25 -8.61
C PRO A 4 6.80 13.92 -9.90
N ARG A 5 6.52 14.65 -10.98
CA ARG A 5 7.13 14.41 -12.31
C ARG A 5 8.66 14.57 -12.31
N ALA A 6 9.21 15.24 -11.30
CA ALA A 6 10.65 15.47 -11.15
C ALA A 6 11.46 14.21 -10.77
N PHE A 7 10.80 13.11 -10.37
CA PHE A 7 11.50 11.89 -9.97
C PHE A 7 12.06 11.14 -11.18
N THR A 8 13.33 10.74 -11.11
CA THR A 8 13.94 9.75 -12.01
C THR A 8 13.32 8.37 -11.80
N GLU A 9 13.51 7.45 -12.74
CA GLU A 9 13.00 6.08 -12.61
C GLU A 9 13.59 5.36 -11.40
N GLU A 10 14.89 5.53 -11.13
CA GLU A 10 15.55 5.02 -9.92
C GLU A 10 14.89 5.58 -8.64
N GLN A 11 14.67 6.89 -8.56
CA GLN A 11 14.02 7.52 -7.40
C GLN A 11 12.58 7.04 -7.22
N ARG A 12 11.86 6.73 -8.31
CA ARG A 12 10.50 6.15 -8.22
C ARG A 12 10.55 4.75 -7.65
N LYS A 13 11.47 3.91 -8.13
CA LYS A 13 11.64 2.54 -7.64
C LYS A 13 12.02 2.53 -6.17
N GLU A 14 12.96 3.37 -5.77
CA GLU A 14 13.38 3.54 -4.38
C GLU A 14 12.18 3.99 -3.51
N ARG A 15 11.45 5.02 -3.93
CA ARG A 15 10.27 5.49 -3.17
C ARG A 15 9.19 4.41 -3.03
N VAL A 16 8.96 3.62 -4.07
CA VAL A 16 8.00 2.51 -4.03
C VAL A 16 8.51 1.40 -3.09
N ALA A 17 9.80 1.09 -3.12
CA ALA A 17 10.41 0.11 -2.21
C ALA A 17 10.27 0.54 -0.74
N ASP A 18 10.55 1.80 -0.42
CA ASP A 18 10.38 2.34 0.94
C ASP A 18 8.95 2.16 1.43
N VAL A 19 7.97 2.59 0.63
CA VAL A 19 6.54 2.51 1.01
C VAL A 19 6.08 1.05 1.14
N MET A 20 6.58 0.14 0.30
CA MET A 20 6.28 -1.29 0.45
C MET A 20 6.88 -1.86 1.73
N ALA A 21 8.09 -1.45 2.12
CA ALA A 21 8.73 -1.89 3.35
C ALA A 21 7.98 -1.37 4.58
N ASP A 22 7.66 -0.07 4.61
CA ASP A 22 6.91 0.57 5.71
C ASP A 22 5.56 -0.09 5.96
N LEU A 23 4.90 -0.56 4.89
CA LEU A 23 3.60 -1.22 4.97
C LEU A 23 3.67 -2.74 5.07
N GLY A 24 4.86 -3.33 5.18
CA GLY A 24 5.04 -4.78 5.24
C GLY A 24 4.46 -5.51 4.02
N LEU A 25 4.65 -4.96 2.82
CA LEU A 25 4.18 -5.49 1.53
C LEU A 25 5.31 -6.10 0.70
N SER A 26 6.55 -6.04 1.15
CA SER A 26 7.72 -6.51 0.41
C SER A 26 7.64 -7.99 0.00
N HIS A 27 7.00 -8.84 0.81
CA HIS A 27 6.83 -10.28 0.52
C HIS A 27 5.85 -10.55 -0.64
N VAL A 28 4.98 -9.58 -0.99
CA VAL A 28 3.98 -9.71 -2.06
C VAL A 28 4.27 -8.83 -3.29
N HIS A 29 5.46 -8.23 -3.41
CA HIS A 29 5.78 -7.25 -4.47
C HIS A 29 5.58 -7.77 -5.91
N ASN A 30 5.71 -9.08 -6.16
CA ASN A 30 5.51 -9.71 -7.47
C ASN A 30 4.20 -10.53 -7.55
N VAL A 31 3.29 -10.34 -6.60
CA VAL A 31 2.01 -11.05 -6.56
C VAL A 31 0.93 -10.20 -7.21
N ILE A 32 0.09 -10.82 -8.04
CA ILE A 32 -1.05 -10.14 -8.64
C ILE A 32 -2.05 -9.80 -7.54
N VAL A 33 -2.47 -8.53 -7.46
CA VAL A 33 -3.45 -8.04 -6.46
C VAL A 33 -4.76 -8.86 -6.50
N GLY A 34 -5.15 -9.33 -7.70
CA GLY A 34 -6.34 -10.16 -7.89
C GLY A 34 -7.63 -9.36 -8.00
N THR A 35 -8.68 -10.04 -8.44
CA THR A 35 -10.02 -9.49 -8.66
C THR A 35 -11.03 -10.21 -7.76
N PRO A 36 -12.28 -9.75 -7.65
CA PRO A 36 -13.31 -10.48 -6.89
C PRO A 36 -13.49 -11.93 -7.35
N LEU A 37 -13.18 -12.23 -8.62
CA LEU A 37 -13.32 -13.56 -9.21
C LEU A 37 -12.01 -14.37 -9.22
N LYS A 38 -10.86 -13.72 -9.06
CA LYS A 38 -9.53 -14.35 -9.11
C LYS A 38 -8.71 -13.96 -7.89
N LYS A 39 -8.43 -14.94 -7.03
CA LYS A 39 -7.59 -14.75 -5.84
C LYS A 39 -6.23 -14.14 -6.19
N GLY A 40 -5.80 -13.22 -5.34
CA GLY A 40 -4.51 -12.56 -5.36
C GLY A 40 -4.04 -12.34 -3.93
N ILE A 41 -3.65 -11.11 -3.58
CA ILE A 41 -3.32 -10.74 -2.21
C ILE A 41 -4.55 -10.76 -1.28
N SER A 42 -4.31 -10.85 0.03
CA SER A 42 -5.35 -10.81 1.08
C SER A 42 -6.08 -9.46 1.13
N GLY A 43 -7.21 -9.42 1.84
CA GLY A 43 -7.97 -8.19 2.06
C GLY A 43 -7.17 -7.10 2.77
N GLY A 44 -6.43 -7.47 3.82
CA GLY A 44 -5.55 -6.56 4.55
C GLY A 44 -4.40 -6.02 3.72
N GLU A 45 -3.74 -6.88 2.95
CA GLU A 45 -2.69 -6.44 2.01
C GLU A 45 -3.27 -5.49 0.95
N ARG A 46 -4.47 -5.76 0.42
CA ARG A 46 -5.14 -4.84 -0.51
C ARG A 46 -5.40 -3.49 0.12
N LYS A 47 -5.81 -3.45 1.39
CA LYS A 47 -6.07 -2.20 2.13
C LYS A 47 -4.77 -1.41 2.34
N ARG A 48 -3.68 -2.09 2.73
CA ARG A 48 -2.34 -1.49 2.82
C ARG A 48 -1.85 -0.97 1.47
N VAL A 49 -2.04 -1.70 0.36
CA VAL A 49 -1.72 -1.22 -0.99
C VAL A 49 -2.47 0.09 -1.31
N CYS A 50 -3.76 0.18 -0.97
CA CYS A 50 -4.54 1.40 -1.15
C CYS A 50 -3.96 2.60 -0.37
N VAL A 51 -3.57 2.39 0.89
CA VAL A 51 -2.90 3.40 1.72
C VAL A 51 -1.55 3.80 1.11
N GLY A 52 -0.73 2.82 0.72
CA GLY A 52 0.59 3.03 0.12
C GLY A 52 0.54 3.88 -1.13
N MET A 53 -0.46 3.68 -1.99
CA MET A 53 -0.66 4.52 -3.18
C MET A 53 -0.84 6.01 -2.85
N GLN A 54 -1.43 6.35 -1.69
CA GLN A 54 -1.55 7.74 -1.24
C GLN A 54 -0.24 8.24 -0.62
N LEU A 55 0.44 7.40 0.16
CA LEU A 55 1.72 7.71 0.81
C LEU A 55 2.86 8.01 -0.16
N LEU A 56 2.78 7.53 -1.41
CA LEU A 56 3.78 7.83 -2.44
C LEU A 56 4.04 9.33 -2.59
N ASN A 57 3.02 10.19 -2.41
CA ASN A 57 3.16 11.66 -2.52
C ASN A 57 3.71 12.35 -1.26
N ARG A 58 4.03 11.60 -0.20
CA ARG A 58 4.41 12.16 1.11
C ARG A 58 3.41 13.22 1.61
N PRO A 59 2.11 12.89 1.72
CA PRO A 59 1.14 13.83 2.27
C PRO A 59 1.49 14.15 3.72
N GLN A 60 1.34 15.41 4.13
CA GLN A 60 1.47 15.80 5.54
C GLN A 60 0.24 15.39 6.37
N LEU A 61 -0.90 15.18 5.71
CA LEU A 61 -2.16 14.80 6.33
C LEU A 61 -2.86 13.77 5.45
N LEU A 62 -3.28 12.65 6.04
CA LEU A 62 -3.99 11.57 5.37
C LEU A 62 -5.31 11.31 6.08
N PHE A 63 -6.41 11.43 5.36
CA PHE A 63 -7.73 11.05 5.85
C PHE A 63 -8.05 9.63 5.39
N LEU A 64 -8.50 8.79 6.31
CA LEU A 64 -8.89 7.42 6.05
C LEU A 64 -10.32 7.23 6.55
N ASP A 65 -11.19 6.75 5.67
CA ASP A 65 -12.55 6.37 6.04
C ASP A 65 -12.58 4.88 6.38
N GLU A 66 -12.96 4.56 7.62
CA GLU A 66 -12.98 3.21 8.20
C GLU A 66 -11.76 2.31 7.84
N PRO A 67 -10.51 2.71 8.15
CA PRO A 67 -9.30 2.00 7.73
C PRO A 67 -9.18 0.57 8.26
N THR A 68 -9.90 0.21 9.31
CA THR A 68 -9.84 -1.11 9.95
C THR A 68 -11.06 -2.00 9.66
N SER A 69 -12.10 -1.46 9.02
CA SER A 69 -13.32 -2.22 8.70
C SER A 69 -13.02 -3.44 7.80
N GLY A 70 -13.55 -4.60 8.19
CA GLY A 70 -13.36 -5.88 7.50
C GLY A 70 -12.00 -6.57 7.71
N LEU A 71 -11.17 -6.09 8.64
CA LEU A 71 -9.91 -6.73 9.05
C LEU A 71 -10.09 -7.47 10.38
N ASP A 72 -9.31 -8.53 10.58
CA ASP A 72 -9.13 -9.11 11.91
C ASP A 72 -8.28 -8.18 12.80
N SER A 73 -8.31 -8.42 14.11
CA SER A 73 -7.67 -7.55 15.11
C SER A 73 -6.17 -7.38 14.93
N VAL A 74 -5.46 -8.43 14.46
CA VAL A 74 -4.00 -8.36 14.26
C VAL A 74 -3.70 -7.53 13.02
N THR A 75 -4.36 -7.83 11.90
CA THR A 75 -4.18 -7.08 10.66
C THR A 75 -4.61 -5.62 10.77
N ALA A 76 -5.62 -5.32 11.61
CA ALA A 76 -6.04 -3.95 11.89
C ALA A 76 -4.99 -3.16 12.69
N LEU A 77 -4.34 -3.82 13.66
CA LEU A 77 -3.25 -3.22 14.43
C LEU A 77 -2.03 -2.95 13.55
N ASP A 78 -1.66 -3.90 12.69
CA ASP A 78 -0.52 -3.77 11.77
C ASP A 78 -0.69 -2.66 10.71
N LEU A 79 -1.93 -2.16 10.52
CA LEU A 79 -2.23 -1.09 9.58
C LEU A 79 -2.11 0.32 10.20
N LEU A 80 -2.18 0.42 11.53
CA LEU A 80 -2.13 1.68 12.29
C LEU A 80 -0.73 1.94 12.86
#